data_AF-A0A358AAY0-F1
#
_entry.id   AF-A0A358AAY0-F1
#
_cell.length_a   1.000
_cell.length_b   1.000
_cell.length_c   1.000
_cell.angle_alpha   90.00
_cell.angle_beta   90.00
_cell.angle_gamma   90.00
#
_symmetry.space_group_name_H-M   'P 1'
#
loop_
_entity.id
_entity.type
_entity.pdbx_description
1 polymer ?
#
loop_
_entity_poly.entity_id
_entity_poly.type
_entity_poly.pdbx_seq_one_letter_code
_entity_poly.pdbx_strand_id
1 'polypeptide(L)'
;MKKILFSFLIIILAIGFFVPNFSLAQTASSTTQTGKIEYVLFHLETCPHCKDEIKFINKEIMPKYGEFIDLKMYEVSIQENQKIFEQYGYFYKVNTKGVPMAFIDGQVVNGYLNDKTTGKQILAIVEAKLQGKGLIVPIETSAPTCDLSDSSCIQVPVLGRIDPKTFSLPILTVVIGLLDGFNPCAMWVLLFLISLLLGMEDKKRMWLLGSIFIVASGLVYFVFMAAWLQFLMFIGMILFVRIGIGIVAVIVGGKNLKDYWDNRKSDGVVCKVSNQEGTKKTFEKIKDIVYRKSLWWSIIGILILGFSVNLVELACSAGFPAVYTQVLALSGLPMWERYLYMAGYIIFYMLDDMVVFVLAMMTLKSKVIGTKYAKYANLVGGALIFILGLLLIFKPEWLMFT
;
A
#
# COMPACT_ATOMS: atom_id res chain seq x y z
N MET A 1 -18.67 27.27 -17.31
CA MET A 1 -17.42 26.49 -17.25
C MET A 1 -16.36 27.13 -16.36
N LYS A 2 -15.94 28.39 -16.57
CA LYS A 2 -14.95 29.07 -15.71
C LYS A 2 -15.29 29.08 -14.20
N LYS A 3 -16.54 29.33 -13.80
CA LYS A 3 -16.94 29.35 -12.38
C LYS A 3 -16.91 27.98 -11.69
N ILE A 4 -17.12 26.90 -12.45
CA ILE A 4 -17.11 25.52 -11.93
C ILE A 4 -15.67 25.00 -11.84
N LEU A 5 -14.84 25.32 -12.85
CA LEU A 5 -13.41 25.02 -12.83
C LEU A 5 -12.70 25.77 -11.68
N PHE A 6 -13.10 27.03 -11.44
CA PHE A 6 -12.60 27.83 -10.33
C PHE A 6 -13.06 27.30 -8.96
N SER A 7 -14.31 26.81 -8.87
CA SER A 7 -14.80 26.16 -7.64
C SER A 7 -14.08 24.84 -7.36
N PHE A 8 -13.75 24.05 -8.39
CA PHE A 8 -12.94 22.83 -8.24
C PHE A 8 -11.49 23.15 -7.86
N LEU A 9 -10.90 24.19 -8.45
CA LEU A 9 -9.56 24.66 -8.10
C LEU A 9 -9.52 25.16 -6.64
N ILE A 10 -10.57 25.85 -6.19
CA ILE A 10 -10.72 26.29 -4.79
C ILE A 10 -10.91 25.11 -3.85
N ILE A 11 -11.66 24.08 -4.22
CA ILE A 11 -11.83 22.88 -3.39
C ILE A 11 -10.52 22.08 -3.31
N ILE A 12 -9.77 21.95 -4.41
CA ILE A 12 -8.45 21.30 -4.43
C ILE A 12 -7.42 22.12 -3.62
N LEU A 13 -7.45 23.46 -3.71
CA LEU A 13 -6.62 24.35 -2.88
C LEU A 13 -7.04 24.34 -1.40
N ALA A 14 -8.33 24.23 -1.09
CA ALA A 14 -8.85 24.17 0.28
C ALA A 14 -8.56 22.83 0.95
N ILE A 15 -8.57 21.72 0.20
CA ILE A 15 -8.14 20.40 0.69
C ILE A 15 -6.61 20.36 0.87
N GLY A 16 -5.84 21.06 0.03
CA GLY A 16 -4.40 21.28 0.22
C GLY A 16 -4.06 22.18 1.42
N PHE A 17 -4.98 23.04 1.86
CA PHE A 17 -4.82 23.92 3.04
C PHE A 17 -5.26 23.29 4.36
N PHE A 18 -5.95 22.15 4.31
CA PHE A 18 -6.37 21.36 5.49
C PHE A 18 -5.41 20.21 5.82
N VAL A 19 -4.18 20.26 5.31
CA VAL A 19 -3.08 19.55 5.97
C VAL A 19 -2.81 20.29 7.27
N PRO A 20 -2.95 19.66 8.45
CA PRO A 20 -2.54 20.31 9.68
C PRO A 20 -1.07 20.67 9.52
N ASN A 21 -0.76 21.97 9.55
CA ASN A 21 0.59 22.45 9.78
C ASN A 21 1.01 21.93 11.15
N PHE A 22 1.55 20.72 11.18
CA PHE A 22 2.34 20.23 12.29
C PHE A 22 3.55 21.15 12.35
N SER A 23 3.40 22.23 13.12
CA SER A 23 4.53 22.99 13.62
C SER A 23 5.32 22.00 14.45
N LEU A 24 6.45 21.55 13.91
CA LEU A 24 7.52 20.95 14.69
C LEU A 24 7.97 22.03 15.67
N ALA A 25 7.33 22.08 16.83
CA ALA A 25 7.87 22.72 18.00
C ALA A 25 9.09 21.90 18.42
N GLN A 26 10.23 22.21 17.80
CA GLN A 26 11.52 21.85 18.37
C GLN A 26 11.69 22.69 19.64
N THR A 27 11.23 22.15 20.77
CA THR A 27 11.82 22.51 22.06
C THR A 27 13.24 21.97 22.06
N ALA A 28 14.15 22.75 21.49
CA ALA A 28 15.57 22.61 21.72
C ALA A 28 15.83 23.03 23.17
N SER A 29 15.71 22.09 24.09
CA SER A 29 16.41 22.18 25.38
C SER A 29 17.87 21.85 25.10
N SER A 30 18.62 22.85 24.62
CA SER A 30 20.08 22.78 24.53
C SER A 30 20.66 22.95 25.93
N THR A 31 20.72 21.86 26.69
CA THR A 31 21.68 21.78 27.79
C THR A 31 22.98 21.27 27.21
N THR A 32 23.85 22.22 26.88
CA THR A 32 25.25 22.00 26.52
C THR A 32 25.91 21.14 27.60
N GLN A 33 26.15 19.86 27.29
CA GLN A 33 27.10 19.02 28.03
C GLN A 33 27.98 18.26 27.03
N THR A 34 29.22 18.76 26.93
CA THR A 34 30.47 18.04 26.58
C THR A 34 30.34 16.92 25.53
N GLY A 35 30.80 17.25 24.31
CA GLY A 35 30.56 16.53 23.06
C GLY A 35 31.24 15.18 22.85
N LYS A 36 31.16 14.27 23.84
CA LYS A 36 31.46 12.84 23.64
C LYS A 36 30.33 11.97 24.18
N ILE A 37 30.16 10.78 23.61
CA ILE A 37 29.33 9.72 24.18
C ILE A 37 30.23 8.77 25.00
N GLU A 38 29.74 8.30 26.14
CA GLU A 38 30.46 7.31 26.93
C GLU A 38 30.23 5.91 26.33
N TYR A 39 31.30 5.16 26.10
CA TYR A 39 31.26 3.74 25.76
C TYR A 39 32.05 2.98 26.83
N VAL A 40 31.38 2.22 27.68
CA VAL A 40 32.01 1.35 28.68
C VAL A 40 31.86 -0.11 28.29
N LEU A 41 32.96 -0.84 28.20
CA LEU A 41 32.97 -2.28 27.95
C LEU A 41 33.54 -3.03 29.15
N PHE A 42 32.76 -3.93 29.73
CA PHE A 42 33.23 -4.91 30.71
C PHE A 42 33.59 -6.22 30.00
N HIS A 43 34.82 -6.69 30.19
CA HIS A 43 35.36 -7.84 29.47
C HIS A 43 36.21 -8.77 30.36
N LEU A 44 36.56 -9.94 29.81
CA LEU A 44 37.58 -10.84 30.33
C LEU A 44 38.65 -11.10 29.26
N GLU A 45 39.93 -11.12 29.64
CA GLU A 45 41.04 -11.45 28.71
C GLU A 45 40.93 -12.89 28.17
N THR A 46 40.30 -13.77 28.92
CA THR A 46 40.08 -15.17 28.58
C THR A 46 38.84 -15.39 27.71
N CYS A 47 38.01 -14.36 27.49
CA CYS A 47 36.74 -14.46 26.78
C CYS A 47 36.91 -14.24 25.26
N PRO A 48 36.61 -15.26 24.41
CA PRO A 48 36.76 -15.14 22.96
C PRO A 48 35.86 -14.06 22.34
N HIS A 49 34.59 -14.02 22.75
CA HIS A 49 33.61 -13.03 22.26
C HIS A 49 33.99 -11.60 22.63
N CYS A 50 34.66 -11.41 23.77
CA CYS A 50 35.18 -10.11 24.19
C CYS A 50 36.31 -9.64 23.28
N LYS A 51 37.20 -10.56 22.86
CA LYS A 51 38.25 -10.24 21.88
C LYS A 51 37.66 -9.87 20.53
N ASP A 52 36.62 -10.56 20.10
CA ASP A 52 35.92 -10.24 18.85
C ASP A 52 35.26 -8.86 18.89
N GLU A 53 34.60 -8.50 20.00
CA GLU A 53 34.03 -7.17 20.19
C GLU A 53 35.11 -6.07 20.21
N ILE A 54 36.19 -6.27 20.96
CA ILE A 54 37.31 -5.31 21.01
C ILE A 54 37.94 -5.13 19.62
N LYS A 55 38.07 -6.22 18.85
CA LYS A 55 38.56 -6.15 17.46
C LYS A 55 37.60 -5.36 16.57
N PHE A 56 36.30 -5.54 16.72
CA PHE A 56 35.28 -4.78 16.00
C PHE A 56 35.32 -3.30 16.36
N ILE A 57 35.40 -2.95 17.64
CA ILE A 57 35.50 -1.55 18.12
C ILE A 57 36.72 -0.86 17.48
N ASN A 58 37.89 -1.51 17.52
CA ASN A 58 39.12 -0.95 16.97
C ASN A 58 39.13 -0.86 15.44
N LYS A 59 38.45 -1.77 14.75
CA LYS A 59 38.42 -1.83 13.28
C LYS A 59 37.36 -0.91 12.67
N GLU A 60 36.17 -0.84 13.28
CA GLU A 60 35.00 -0.22 12.66
C GLU A 60 34.54 1.07 13.37
N ILE A 61 34.68 1.17 14.70
CA ILE A 61 34.13 2.28 15.48
C ILE A 61 35.18 3.38 15.70
N MET A 62 36.32 3.05 16.30
CA MET A 62 37.36 4.03 16.65
C MET A 62 37.88 4.83 15.45
N PRO A 63 38.12 4.23 14.26
CA PRO A 63 38.58 4.99 13.10
C PRO A 63 37.57 6.01 12.57
N LYS A 64 36.27 5.77 12.78
CA LYS A 64 35.18 6.64 12.28
C LYS A 64 34.71 7.66 13.32
N TYR A 65 34.65 7.24 14.57
CA TYR A 65 33.95 7.96 15.63
C TYR A 65 34.79 8.20 16.90
N GLY A 66 36.07 7.79 16.91
CA GLY A 66 36.92 7.85 18.10
C GLY A 66 37.08 9.25 18.71
N GLU A 67 36.98 10.32 17.90
CA GLU A 67 37.01 11.70 18.40
C GLU A 67 35.80 12.05 19.28
N PHE A 68 34.65 11.38 19.05
CA PHE A 68 33.37 11.62 19.71
C PHE A 68 33.03 10.58 20.78
N ILE A 69 33.91 9.61 21.05
CA ILE A 69 33.66 8.51 21.99
C ILE A 69 34.69 8.57 23.12
N ASP A 70 34.21 8.49 24.36
CA ASP A 70 35.02 8.21 25.55
C ASP A 70 34.95 6.70 25.83
N LEU A 71 35.91 5.94 25.30
CA LEU A 71 35.96 4.49 25.42
C LEU A 71 36.69 4.07 26.69
N LYS A 72 35.99 3.37 27.59
CA LYS A 72 36.53 2.77 28.81
C LYS A 72 36.36 1.26 28.76
N MET A 73 37.44 0.53 29.03
CA MET A 73 37.44 -0.93 29.06
C MET A 73 37.84 -1.40 30.46
N TYR A 74 37.02 -2.26 31.06
CA TYR A 74 37.22 -2.80 32.40
C TYR A 74 37.33 -4.32 32.36
N GLU A 75 38.52 -4.82 32.67
CA GLU A 75 38.78 -6.24 32.85
C GLU A 75 38.23 -6.71 34.19
N VAL A 76 37.15 -7.51 34.17
CA VAL A 76 36.37 -7.84 35.39
C VAL A 76 37.01 -8.93 36.27
N SER A 77 38.12 -9.53 35.84
CA SER A 77 38.94 -10.39 36.71
C SER A 77 39.65 -9.59 37.81
N ILE A 78 39.74 -8.26 37.66
CA ILE A 78 40.28 -7.34 38.67
C ILE A 78 39.16 -6.97 39.65
N GLN A 79 39.42 -7.14 40.95
CA GLN A 79 38.41 -6.99 42.01
C GLN A 79 37.79 -5.58 42.06
N GLU A 80 38.58 -4.54 41.81
CA GLU A 80 38.09 -3.16 41.72
C GLU A 80 37.11 -2.96 40.56
N ASN A 81 37.43 -3.50 39.39
CA ASN A 81 36.59 -3.41 38.19
C ASN A 81 35.30 -4.22 38.33
N GLN A 82 35.34 -5.35 39.03
CA GLN A 82 34.16 -6.14 39.33
C GLN A 82 33.14 -5.32 40.14
N LYS A 83 33.59 -4.52 41.13
CA LYS A 83 32.71 -3.63 41.90
C LYS A 83 32.07 -2.56 41.01
N ILE A 84 32.84 -2.01 40.06
CA ILE A 84 32.31 -1.06 39.07
C ILE A 84 31.26 -1.75 38.19
N PHE A 85 31.51 -2.99 37.78
CA PHE A 85 30.55 -3.75 36.97
C PHE A 85 29.22 -3.96 37.71
N GLU A 86 29.28 -4.34 38.99
CA GLU A 86 28.10 -4.48 39.85
C GLU A 86 27.33 -3.16 40.01
N GLN A 87 28.02 -2.03 40.13
CA GLN A 87 27.40 -0.71 40.20
C GLN A 87 26.65 -0.35 38.91
N TYR A 88 27.27 -0.61 37.74
CA TYR A 88 26.60 -0.44 36.44
C TYR A 88 25.38 -1.37 36.33
N GLY A 89 25.51 -2.63 36.75
CA GLY A 89 24.40 -3.57 36.83
C GLY A 89 23.21 -3.07 37.66
N TYR A 90 23.51 -2.52 38.84
CA TYR A 90 22.50 -1.94 39.72
C TYR A 90 21.82 -0.72 39.09
N PHE A 91 22.60 0.23 38.55
CA PHE A 91 22.09 1.47 37.97
C PHE A 91 21.21 1.23 36.74
N TYR A 92 21.66 0.35 35.84
CA TYR A 92 20.94 0.02 34.60
C TYR A 92 19.93 -1.13 34.77
N LYS A 93 19.79 -1.68 35.98
CA LYS A 93 18.88 -2.79 36.32
C LYS A 93 19.09 -4.03 35.45
N VAL A 94 20.35 -4.36 35.18
CA VAL A 94 20.76 -5.52 34.38
C VAL A 94 21.54 -6.53 35.21
N ASN A 95 21.43 -7.80 34.85
CA ASN A 95 22.10 -8.88 35.55
C ASN A 95 23.55 -9.03 35.07
N THR A 96 24.53 -8.78 35.95
CA THR A 96 25.97 -8.76 35.65
C THR A 96 26.62 -10.15 35.68
N LYS A 97 25.98 -11.13 35.02
CA LYS A 97 26.43 -12.54 35.03
C LYS A 97 27.25 -12.98 33.82
N GLY A 98 27.54 -12.07 32.88
CA GLY A 98 28.25 -12.41 31.65
C GLY A 98 29.01 -11.23 31.05
N VAL A 99 30.07 -11.57 30.31
CA VAL A 99 30.86 -10.65 29.48
C VAL A 99 30.94 -11.21 28.04
N PRO A 100 31.12 -10.36 27.01
CA PRO A 100 31.25 -8.91 27.10
C PRO A 100 29.92 -8.22 27.42
N MET A 101 29.97 -7.11 28.14
CA MET A 101 28.80 -6.26 28.40
C MET A 101 29.16 -4.80 28.16
N ALA A 102 28.51 -4.18 27.17
CA ALA A 102 28.75 -2.81 26.76
C ALA A 102 27.63 -1.87 27.23
N PHE A 103 28.01 -0.67 27.66
CA PHE A 103 27.13 0.43 28.04
C PHE A 103 27.48 1.63 27.17
N ILE A 104 26.56 2.03 26.29
CA ILE A 104 26.77 3.10 25.30
C ILE A 104 25.79 4.22 25.61
N ASP A 105 26.27 5.24 26.33
CA ASP A 105 25.51 6.42 26.76
C ASP A 105 24.13 6.03 27.35
N GLY A 106 24.14 4.98 28.19
CA GLY A 106 22.98 4.44 28.89
C GLY A 106 22.21 3.30 28.20
N GLN A 107 22.57 2.89 26.99
CA GLN A 107 22.04 1.66 26.39
C GLN A 107 22.94 0.46 26.67
N VAL A 108 22.34 -0.68 27.06
CA VAL A 108 23.07 -1.89 27.43
C VAL A 108 23.04 -2.91 26.31
N VAL A 109 24.20 -3.45 25.96
CA VAL A 109 24.36 -4.60 25.04
C VAL A 109 25.03 -5.73 25.81
N ASN A 110 24.42 -6.91 25.79
CA ASN A 110 24.92 -8.09 26.49
C ASN A 110 25.36 -9.16 25.50
N GLY A 111 26.64 -9.51 25.54
CA GLY A 111 27.28 -10.49 24.67
C GLY A 111 27.63 -9.94 23.29
N TYR A 112 28.54 -10.63 22.60
CA TYR A 112 28.95 -10.31 21.23
C TYR A 112 29.03 -11.59 20.40
N LEU A 113 28.16 -11.73 19.40
CA LEU A 113 28.15 -12.92 18.56
C LEU A 113 29.08 -12.78 17.36
N ASN A 114 28.92 -11.73 16.55
CA ASN A 114 29.76 -11.39 15.40
C ASN A 114 29.44 -9.99 14.86
N ASP A 115 30.28 -9.51 13.93
CA ASP A 115 30.17 -8.21 13.27
C ASP A 115 28.84 -7.99 12.54
N LYS A 116 28.22 -9.06 12.02
CA LYS A 116 26.98 -8.96 11.22
C LYS A 116 25.72 -8.81 12.07
N THR A 117 25.75 -9.23 13.33
CA THR A 117 24.60 -9.17 14.25
C THR A 117 24.84 -8.14 15.36
N THR A 118 25.53 -8.52 16.43
CA THR A 118 25.78 -7.64 17.57
C THR A 118 26.66 -6.45 17.17
N GLY A 119 27.63 -6.63 16.27
CA GLY A 119 28.44 -5.52 15.75
C GLY A 119 27.59 -4.43 15.09
N LYS A 120 26.65 -4.81 14.22
CA LYS A 120 25.68 -3.87 13.63
C LYS A 120 24.79 -3.19 14.68
N GLN A 121 24.35 -3.93 15.71
CA GLN A 121 23.57 -3.35 16.81
C GLN A 121 24.37 -2.28 17.55
N ILE A 122 25.62 -2.58 17.94
CA ILE A 122 26.52 -1.64 18.62
C ILE A 122 26.74 -0.39 17.75
N LEU A 123 27.01 -0.56 16.46
CA LEU A 123 27.24 0.55 15.53
C LEU A 123 26.01 1.46 15.43
N ALA A 124 24.81 0.87 15.30
CA ALA A 124 23.56 1.63 15.24
C ALA A 124 23.30 2.42 16.52
N ILE A 125 23.62 1.86 17.69
CA ILE A 125 23.49 2.56 18.98
C ILE A 125 24.46 3.74 19.04
N VAL A 126 25.73 3.53 18.66
CA VAL A 126 26.75 4.58 18.60
C VAL A 126 26.29 5.72 17.70
N GLU A 127 25.88 5.42 16.47
CA GLU A 127 25.43 6.43 15.51
C GLU A 127 24.19 7.19 16.01
N ALA A 128 23.19 6.50 16.55
CA ALA A 128 22.00 7.14 17.10
C ALA A 128 22.33 8.07 18.28
N LYS A 129 23.27 7.69 19.15
CA LYS A 129 23.71 8.52 20.28
C LYS A 129 24.51 9.73 19.83
N LEU A 130 25.40 9.56 18.84
CA LEU A 130 26.15 10.65 18.24
C LEU A 130 25.23 11.65 17.54
N GLN A 131 24.22 11.18 16.80
CA GLN A 131 23.19 12.03 16.17
C GLN A 131 22.36 12.77 17.23
N GLY A 132 21.92 12.07 18.28
CA GLY A 132 21.14 12.66 19.37
C GLY A 132 21.88 13.79 20.12
N LYS A 133 23.22 13.73 20.17
CA LYS A 133 24.07 14.80 20.72
C LYS A 133 24.53 15.83 19.67
N GLY A 134 24.11 15.71 18.42
CA GLY A 134 24.50 16.60 17.32
C GLY A 134 25.99 16.51 16.94
N LEU A 135 26.66 15.41 17.28
CA LEU A 135 28.10 15.20 17.06
C LEU A 135 28.41 14.69 15.65
N ILE A 136 27.42 14.07 15.01
CA ILE A 136 27.46 13.74 13.58
C ILE A 136 26.24 14.36 12.91
N VAL A 137 26.46 14.98 11.75
CA VAL A 137 25.37 15.45 10.89
C VAL A 137 24.65 14.20 10.37
N PRO A 138 23.30 14.20 10.28
CA PRO A 138 22.60 13.11 9.61
C PRO A 138 23.21 12.99 8.22
N ILE A 139 23.86 11.87 7.94
CA ILE A 139 24.03 11.47 6.55
C ILE A 139 22.58 11.39 6.07
N GLU A 140 22.22 12.22 5.08
CA GLU A 140 21.02 11.99 4.30
C GLU A 140 21.20 10.64 3.60
N THR A 141 21.00 9.56 4.36
CA THR A 141 20.68 8.27 3.79
C THR A 141 19.34 8.47 3.15
N SER A 142 19.39 8.72 1.84
CA SER A 142 18.41 8.17 0.90
C SER A 142 17.81 6.90 1.51
N ALA A 143 16.49 6.92 1.72
CA ALA A 143 15.64 5.92 2.34
C ALA A 143 16.29 4.56 2.63
N PRO A 144 16.08 3.95 3.82
CA PRO A 144 16.74 2.72 4.23
C PRO A 144 16.63 1.66 3.14
N THR A 145 17.72 1.43 2.40
CA THR A 145 17.78 0.38 1.39
C THR A 145 17.94 -0.93 2.12
N CYS A 146 16.86 -1.69 2.15
CA CYS A 146 16.83 -3.08 2.55
C CYS A 146 17.94 -3.88 1.84
N ASP A 147 18.95 -4.29 2.59
CA ASP A 147 20.02 -5.15 2.09
C ASP A 147 19.50 -6.58 1.88
N LEU A 148 20.13 -7.31 0.96
CA LEU A 148 19.74 -8.63 0.45
C LEU A 148 19.62 -9.76 1.51
N SER A 149 19.88 -9.50 2.79
CA SER A 149 19.96 -10.50 3.86
C SER A 149 18.96 -10.33 5.00
N ASP A 150 18.09 -9.31 4.99
CA ASP A 150 17.10 -9.10 6.08
C ASP A 150 15.75 -9.76 5.79
N SER A 151 15.35 -10.70 6.65
CA SER A 151 14.07 -11.41 6.61
C SER A 151 12.85 -10.56 7.01
N SER A 152 13.08 -9.28 7.38
CA SER A 152 12.04 -8.34 7.80
C SER A 152 11.60 -7.37 6.70
N CYS A 153 12.26 -7.40 5.54
CA CYS A 153 11.95 -6.52 4.42
C CYS A 153 10.83 -7.08 3.54
N ILE A 154 9.82 -6.25 3.27
CA ILE A 154 8.73 -6.58 2.35
C ILE A 154 9.03 -5.91 1.01
N GLN A 155 8.84 -6.67 -0.07
CA GLN A 155 8.91 -6.13 -1.42
C GLN A 155 7.57 -5.47 -1.76
N VAL A 156 7.62 -4.16 -2.01
CA VAL A 156 6.46 -3.37 -2.38
C VAL A 156 6.54 -3.01 -3.86
N PRO A 157 5.43 -3.15 -4.62
CA PRO A 157 5.40 -2.76 -6.04
C PRO A 157 5.85 -1.30 -6.21
N VAL A 158 6.70 -1.03 -7.21
CA VAL A 158 7.26 0.30 -7.54
C VAL A 158 8.26 0.88 -6.51
N LEU A 159 8.03 0.67 -5.21
CA LEU A 159 8.87 1.23 -4.12
C LEU A 159 10.07 0.35 -3.73
N GLY A 160 10.12 -0.90 -4.19
CA GLY A 160 11.22 -1.82 -3.88
C GLY A 160 11.08 -2.44 -2.49
N ARG A 161 12.19 -2.92 -1.92
CA ARG A 161 12.19 -3.50 -0.57
C ARG A 161 12.14 -2.37 0.46
N ILE A 162 11.07 -2.35 1.25
CA ILE A 162 10.91 -1.41 2.36
C ILE A 162 10.92 -2.16 3.68
N ASP A 163 11.44 -1.50 4.70
CA ASP A 163 11.25 -1.93 6.08
C ASP A 163 9.92 -1.36 6.60
N PRO A 164 8.94 -2.23 6.93
CA PRO A 164 7.62 -1.81 7.38
C PRO A 164 7.64 -1.01 8.69
N LYS A 165 8.72 -1.06 9.48
CA LYS A 165 8.83 -0.34 10.76
C LYS A 165 9.34 1.09 10.63
N THR A 166 10.07 1.39 9.56
CA THR A 166 10.73 2.70 9.36
C THR A 166 10.07 3.52 8.25
N PHE A 167 9.29 2.88 7.39
CA PHE A 167 8.58 3.58 6.32
C PHE A 167 7.31 4.28 6.82
N SER A 168 7.05 5.49 6.33
CA SER A 168 5.85 6.25 6.69
C SER A 168 4.59 5.60 6.13
N LEU A 169 3.79 5.00 7.02
CA LEU A 169 2.53 4.36 6.67
C LEU A 169 1.56 5.27 5.89
N PRO A 170 1.38 6.57 6.21
CA PRO A 170 0.48 7.42 5.43
C PRO A 170 0.87 7.55 3.95
N ILE A 171 2.16 7.65 3.65
CA ILE A 171 2.64 7.72 2.26
C ILE A 171 2.38 6.39 1.56
N LEU A 172 2.62 5.27 2.24
CA LEU A 172 2.33 3.94 1.71
C LEU A 172 0.83 3.78 1.42
N THR A 173 -0.05 4.23 2.32
CA THR A 173 -1.51 4.23 2.14
C THR A 173 -1.92 4.97 0.87
N VAL A 174 -1.37 6.17 0.66
CA VAL A 174 -1.66 7.00 -0.51
C VAL A 174 -1.18 6.32 -1.79
N VAL A 175 0.09 5.91 -1.82
CA VAL A 175 0.72 5.36 -3.02
C VAL A 175 0.07 4.05 -3.43
N ILE A 176 -0.08 3.11 -2.49
CA ILE A 176 -0.65 1.80 -2.81
C ILE A 176 -2.14 1.91 -3.12
N GLY A 177 -2.89 2.72 -2.38
CA GLY A 177 -4.31 2.96 -2.67
C GLY A 177 -4.51 3.54 -4.07
N LEU A 178 -3.72 4.54 -4.47
CA LEU A 178 -3.80 5.11 -5.82
C LEU A 178 -3.39 4.11 -6.91
N LEU A 179 -2.30 3.36 -6.71
CA LEU A 179 -1.85 2.36 -7.67
C LEU A 179 -2.91 1.26 -7.88
N ASP A 180 -3.61 0.87 -6.82
CA ASP A 180 -4.72 -0.08 -6.87
C ASP A 180 -5.95 0.53 -7.56
N GLY A 181 -6.27 1.80 -7.33
CA GLY A 181 -7.40 2.49 -7.98
C GLY A 181 -7.31 2.48 -9.50
N PHE A 182 -6.11 2.74 -10.04
CA PHE A 182 -5.82 2.67 -11.49
C PHE A 182 -5.77 1.24 -12.07
N ASN A 183 -6.60 0.33 -11.55
CA ASN A 183 -6.76 -1.03 -12.04
C ASN A 183 -7.61 -1.05 -13.34
N PRO A 184 -7.11 -1.67 -14.43
CA PRO A 184 -7.85 -1.71 -15.69
C PRO A 184 -9.21 -2.42 -15.57
N CYS A 185 -9.38 -3.37 -14.64
CA CYS A 185 -10.65 -4.04 -14.41
C CYS A 185 -11.73 -3.06 -13.89
N ALA A 186 -11.37 -2.20 -12.92
CA ALA A 186 -12.27 -1.21 -12.34
C ALA A 186 -12.67 -0.14 -13.37
N MET A 187 -11.71 0.38 -14.13
CA MET A 187 -11.98 1.41 -15.13
C MET A 187 -12.99 0.98 -16.21
N TRP A 188 -12.95 -0.27 -16.68
CA TRP A 188 -13.92 -0.76 -17.67
C TRP A 188 -15.33 -0.89 -17.10
N VAL A 189 -15.45 -1.31 -15.85
CA VAL A 189 -16.74 -1.39 -15.17
C VAL A 189 -17.30 0.02 -14.94
N LEU A 190 -16.47 0.96 -14.52
CA LEU A 190 -16.90 2.34 -14.34
C LEU A 190 -17.44 2.94 -15.63
N LEU A 191 -16.78 2.69 -16.77
CA LEU A 191 -17.28 3.12 -18.08
C LEU A 191 -18.62 2.45 -18.44
N PHE A 192 -18.77 1.16 -18.12
CA PHE A 192 -20.05 0.46 -18.31
C PHE A 192 -21.16 1.08 -17.44
N LEU A 193 -20.88 1.36 -16.16
CA LEU A 193 -21.81 2.02 -15.26
C LEU A 193 -22.20 3.41 -15.78
N ILE A 194 -21.21 4.23 -16.17
CA ILE A 194 -21.46 5.57 -16.75
C ILE A 194 -22.35 5.45 -17.99
N SER A 195 -22.11 4.47 -18.87
CA SER A 195 -22.95 4.25 -20.06
C SER A 195 -24.40 3.91 -19.71
N LEU A 196 -24.61 3.16 -18.63
CA LEU A 196 -25.94 2.82 -18.11
C LEU A 196 -26.64 4.04 -17.50
N LEU A 197 -25.89 4.85 -16.75
CA LEU A 197 -26.41 6.02 -16.04
C LEU A 197 -26.75 7.19 -16.98
N LEU A 198 -25.96 7.40 -18.05
CA LEU A 198 -26.19 8.48 -19.02
C LEU A 198 -27.49 8.35 -19.82
N GLY A 199 -28.07 7.15 -19.88
CA GLY A 199 -29.37 6.91 -20.51
C GLY A 199 -30.57 7.31 -19.65
N MET A 200 -30.36 7.79 -18.42
CA MET A 200 -31.43 8.17 -17.50
C MET A 200 -31.76 9.66 -17.58
N GLU A 201 -33.05 9.98 -17.64
CA GLU A 201 -33.55 11.36 -17.70
C GLU A 201 -33.43 12.08 -16.34
N ASP A 202 -33.58 11.35 -15.23
CA ASP A 202 -33.54 11.91 -13.88
C ASP A 202 -32.10 12.05 -13.34
N LYS A 203 -31.62 13.30 -13.32
CA LYS A 203 -30.28 13.66 -12.83
C LYS A 203 -30.09 13.34 -11.35
N LYS A 204 -31.11 13.50 -10.50
CA LYS A 204 -30.98 13.21 -9.05
C LYS A 204 -30.79 11.72 -8.84
N ARG A 205 -31.59 10.91 -9.54
CA ARG A 205 -31.47 9.45 -9.52
C ARG A 205 -30.11 8.99 -10.05
N MET A 206 -29.60 9.63 -11.10
CA MET A 206 -28.29 9.34 -11.68
C MET A 206 -27.14 9.55 -10.69
N TRP A 207 -27.10 10.69 -10.01
CA TRP A 207 -26.09 10.99 -8.97
C TRP A 207 -26.23 10.06 -7.76
N LEU A 208 -27.46 9.78 -7.31
CA LEU A 208 -27.72 8.88 -6.20
C LEU A 208 -27.19 7.47 -6.49
N LEU A 209 -27.57 6.91 -7.63
CA LEU A 209 -27.22 5.55 -8.03
C LEU A 209 -25.71 5.37 -8.22
N GLY A 210 -25.02 6.33 -8.87
CA GLY A 210 -23.56 6.28 -8.99
C GLY A 210 -22.83 6.46 -7.65
N SER A 211 -23.33 7.32 -6.76
CA SER A 211 -22.74 7.47 -5.43
C SER A 211 -22.92 6.20 -4.59
N ILE A 212 -24.08 5.55 -4.66
CA ILE A 212 -24.34 4.26 -4.01
C ILE A 212 -23.39 3.20 -4.56
N PHE A 213 -23.14 3.17 -5.87
CA PHE A 213 -22.18 2.24 -6.46
C PHE A 213 -20.78 2.42 -5.88
N ILE A 214 -20.25 3.65 -5.85
CA ILE A 214 -18.90 3.95 -5.34
C ILE A 214 -18.79 3.58 -3.86
N VAL A 215 -19.77 4.00 -3.04
CA VAL A 215 -19.78 3.69 -1.60
C VAL A 215 -19.89 2.18 -1.35
N ALA A 216 -20.77 1.50 -2.08
CA ALA A 216 -20.92 0.05 -1.95
C ALA A 216 -19.65 -0.69 -2.37
N SER A 217 -19.00 -0.25 -3.44
CA SER A 217 -17.75 -0.83 -3.92
C SER A 217 -16.63 -0.64 -2.89
N GLY A 218 -16.42 0.58 -2.40
CA GLY A 218 -15.45 0.84 -1.34
C GLY A 218 -15.71 0.05 -0.05
N LEU A 219 -16.97 -0.11 0.34
CA LEU A 219 -17.35 -0.90 1.52
C LEU A 219 -17.07 -2.39 1.32
N VAL A 220 -17.46 -2.93 0.16
CA VAL A 220 -17.20 -4.34 -0.19
C VAL A 220 -15.69 -4.60 -0.22
N TYR A 221 -14.90 -3.72 -0.83
CA TYR A 221 -13.44 -3.83 -0.86
C TYR A 221 -12.83 -3.75 0.54
N PHE A 222 -13.30 -2.82 1.38
CA PHE A 222 -12.88 -2.73 2.78
C PHE A 222 -13.15 -4.03 3.55
N VAL A 223 -14.35 -4.62 3.38
CA VAL A 223 -14.71 -5.89 4.01
C VAL A 223 -13.78 -7.01 3.54
N PHE A 224 -13.46 -7.08 2.25
CA PHE A 224 -12.51 -8.05 1.72
C PHE A 224 -11.11 -7.88 2.31
N MET A 225 -10.61 -6.65 2.36
CA MET A 225 -9.32 -6.30 2.93
C MET A 225 -9.25 -6.62 4.44
N ALA A 226 -10.32 -6.35 5.18
CA ALA A 226 -10.46 -6.69 6.59
C ALA A 226 -10.51 -8.21 6.82
N ALA A 227 -11.21 -8.94 5.94
CA ALA A 227 -11.31 -10.40 6.00
C ALA A 227 -9.99 -11.09 5.62
N TRP A 228 -9.17 -10.44 4.78
CA TRP A 228 -7.89 -10.95 4.31
C TRP A 228 -6.91 -11.29 5.44
N LEU A 229 -6.88 -10.45 6.49
CA LEU A 229 -5.91 -10.56 7.60
C LEU A 229 -6.05 -11.85 8.43
N GLN A 230 -7.23 -12.49 8.38
CA GLN A 230 -7.50 -13.76 9.06
C GLN A 230 -7.22 -14.99 8.17
N PHE A 231 -6.93 -14.79 6.88
CA PHE A 231 -7.18 -15.78 5.84
C PHE A 231 -5.94 -16.16 5.02
N LEU A 232 -4.83 -16.49 5.69
CA LEU A 232 -3.64 -17.02 5.02
C LEU A 232 -3.84 -18.43 4.42
N MET A 233 -4.96 -19.11 4.73
CA MET A 233 -5.31 -20.43 4.16
C MET A 233 -6.01 -20.37 2.78
N PHE A 234 -6.30 -19.19 2.20
CA PHE A 234 -7.04 -19.07 0.92
C PHE A 234 -6.18 -19.13 -0.34
N ILE A 235 -4.85 -19.21 -0.20
CA ILE A 235 -3.90 -19.14 -1.33
C ILE A 235 -4.23 -20.21 -2.40
N GLY A 236 -4.72 -21.38 -2.00
CA GLY A 236 -5.17 -22.42 -2.93
C GLY A 236 -6.48 -22.10 -3.67
N MET A 237 -7.42 -21.38 -3.05
CA MET A 237 -8.72 -21.05 -3.68
C MET A 237 -8.60 -19.89 -4.67
N ILE A 238 -7.73 -18.92 -4.39
CA ILE A 238 -7.47 -17.76 -5.27
C ILE A 238 -7.02 -18.21 -6.66
N LEU A 239 -6.24 -19.28 -6.76
CA LEU A 239 -5.81 -19.83 -8.06
C LEU A 239 -7.01 -20.26 -8.93
N PHE A 240 -7.97 -20.98 -8.36
CA PHE A 240 -9.16 -21.44 -9.08
C PHE A 240 -10.08 -20.28 -9.46
N VAL A 241 -10.29 -19.31 -8.55
CA VAL A 241 -11.09 -18.12 -8.81
C VAL A 241 -10.45 -17.27 -9.92
N ARG A 242 -9.13 -17.06 -9.87
CA ARG A 242 -8.36 -16.33 -10.88
C ARG A 242 -8.43 -17.00 -12.26
N ILE A 243 -8.22 -18.32 -12.32
CA ILE A 243 -8.34 -19.08 -13.58
C ILE A 243 -9.77 -19.00 -14.11
N GLY A 244 -10.78 -19.13 -13.25
CA GLY A 244 -12.19 -18.99 -13.62
C GLY A 244 -12.51 -17.63 -14.24
N ILE A 245 -12.11 -16.54 -13.57
CA ILE A 245 -12.27 -15.17 -14.08
C ILE A 245 -11.49 -14.96 -15.37
N GLY A 246 -10.26 -15.48 -15.46
CA GLY A 246 -9.44 -15.44 -16.66
C GLY A 246 -10.13 -16.11 -17.86
N ILE A 247 -10.74 -17.29 -17.67
CA ILE A 247 -11.49 -17.99 -18.72
C ILE A 247 -12.69 -17.15 -19.17
N VAL A 248 -13.46 -16.60 -18.22
CA VAL A 248 -14.61 -15.73 -18.56
C VAL A 248 -14.15 -14.50 -19.33
N ALA A 249 -13.08 -13.84 -18.90
CA ALA A 249 -12.51 -12.68 -19.57
C ALA A 249 -12.02 -13.02 -20.99
N VAL A 250 -11.35 -14.16 -21.19
CA VAL A 250 -10.93 -14.63 -22.53
C VAL A 250 -12.16 -14.90 -23.43
N ILE A 251 -13.20 -15.53 -22.90
CA ILE A 251 -14.43 -15.81 -23.67
C ILE A 251 -15.15 -14.50 -24.04
N VAL A 252 -15.33 -13.59 -23.08
CA VAL A 252 -16.03 -12.31 -23.28
C VAL A 252 -15.23 -11.39 -24.19
N GLY A 253 -13.95 -11.20 -23.92
CA GLY A 253 -13.04 -10.40 -24.75
C GLY A 253 -12.90 -10.98 -26.16
N GLY A 254 -12.80 -12.30 -26.30
CA GLY A 254 -12.73 -12.98 -27.59
C GLY A 254 -14.01 -12.85 -28.40
N LYS A 255 -15.19 -12.94 -27.76
CA LYS A 255 -16.48 -12.65 -28.39
C LYS A 255 -16.56 -11.20 -28.86
N ASN A 256 -16.13 -10.24 -28.03
CA ASN A 256 -16.11 -8.81 -28.40
C ASN A 256 -15.16 -8.53 -29.58
N LEU A 257 -13.99 -9.17 -29.62
CA LEU A 257 -13.06 -9.05 -30.76
C LEU A 257 -13.62 -9.66 -32.03
N LYS A 258 -14.23 -10.84 -31.94
CA LYS A 258 -14.88 -11.52 -33.06
C LYS A 258 -16.04 -10.69 -33.62
N ASP A 259 -16.89 -10.15 -32.75
CA ASP A 259 -17.99 -9.28 -33.16
C ASP A 259 -17.50 -8.00 -33.84
N TYR A 260 -16.37 -7.42 -33.41
CA TYR A 260 -15.76 -6.30 -34.12
C TYR A 260 -15.22 -6.71 -35.49
N TRP A 261 -14.52 -7.85 -35.57
CA TRP A 261 -13.92 -8.34 -36.82
C TRP A 261 -14.98 -8.66 -37.88
N ASP A 262 -16.06 -9.34 -37.49
CA ASP A 262 -17.20 -9.67 -38.35
C ASP A 262 -17.91 -8.41 -38.86
N ASN A 263 -18.02 -7.37 -38.02
CA ASN A 263 -18.73 -6.12 -38.34
C ASN A 263 -17.80 -4.96 -38.76
N ARG A 264 -16.56 -5.29 -39.15
CA ARG A 264 -15.54 -4.32 -39.59
C ARG A 264 -16.03 -3.37 -40.68
N LYS A 265 -16.78 -3.87 -41.66
CA LYS A 265 -17.26 -3.13 -42.84
C LYS A 265 -18.60 -2.40 -42.64
N SER A 266 -19.25 -2.57 -41.50
CA SER A 266 -20.55 -1.94 -41.20
C SER A 266 -20.37 -0.62 -40.45
N ASP A 267 -21.15 0.41 -40.81
CA ASP A 267 -21.18 1.70 -40.11
C ASP A 267 -21.96 1.59 -38.79
N GLY A 268 -21.22 1.43 -37.69
CA GLY A 268 -21.74 1.41 -36.32
C GLY A 268 -21.51 0.09 -35.57
N VAL A 269 -21.77 0.10 -34.27
CA VAL A 269 -21.83 -1.12 -33.44
C VAL A 269 -23.06 -1.90 -33.88
N VAL A 270 -22.86 -2.90 -34.74
CA VAL A 270 -23.94 -3.80 -35.15
C VAL A 270 -24.24 -4.69 -33.94
N CYS A 271 -25.21 -4.28 -33.12
CA CYS A 271 -25.93 -5.24 -32.28
C CYS A 271 -26.59 -6.26 -33.23
N LYS A 272 -25.93 -7.41 -33.47
CA LYS A 272 -26.53 -8.60 -34.13
C LYS A 272 -27.84 -9.05 -33.44
N VAL A 273 -28.11 -8.51 -32.25
CA VAL A 273 -29.32 -8.71 -31.45
C VAL A 273 -30.58 -8.03 -32.05
N SER A 274 -30.45 -7.18 -33.08
CA SER A 274 -31.61 -6.45 -33.64
C SER A 274 -32.52 -7.25 -34.59
N ASN A 275 -32.15 -8.47 -35.01
CA ASN A 275 -32.92 -9.25 -36.00
C ASN A 275 -33.50 -10.58 -35.49
N GLN A 276 -33.43 -10.89 -34.20
CA GLN A 276 -34.17 -12.00 -33.60
C GLN A 276 -35.35 -11.46 -32.77
N GLU A 277 -36.59 -11.80 -33.16
CA GLU A 277 -37.80 -11.37 -32.45
C GLU A 277 -37.82 -11.75 -30.96
N GLY A 278 -37.13 -12.84 -30.60
CA GLY A 278 -37.00 -13.29 -29.21
C GLY A 278 -36.15 -12.35 -28.34
N THR A 279 -35.02 -11.85 -28.83
CA THR A 279 -34.12 -10.97 -28.05
C THR A 279 -34.64 -9.54 -27.95
N LYS A 280 -35.37 -9.03 -28.95
CA LYS A 280 -36.11 -7.75 -28.84
C LYS A 280 -37.17 -7.81 -27.74
N LYS A 281 -37.96 -8.90 -27.64
CA LYS A 281 -38.92 -9.09 -26.54
C LYS A 281 -38.26 -9.15 -25.17
N THR A 282 -37.10 -9.79 -25.05
CA THR A 282 -36.36 -9.84 -23.78
C THR A 282 -35.75 -8.49 -23.43
N PHE A 283 -35.21 -7.78 -24.42
CA PHE A 283 -34.63 -6.45 -24.22
C PHE A 283 -35.69 -5.40 -23.93
N GLU A 284 -36.87 -5.45 -24.58
CA GLU A 284 -38.02 -4.60 -24.24
C GLU A 284 -38.62 -4.97 -22.88
N LYS A 285 -38.67 -6.25 -22.49
CA LYS A 285 -39.08 -6.64 -21.13
C LYS A 285 -38.08 -6.18 -20.07
N ILE A 286 -36.78 -6.29 -20.33
CA ILE A 286 -35.73 -5.78 -19.44
C ILE A 286 -35.82 -4.25 -19.39
N LYS A 287 -36.01 -3.59 -20.54
CA LYS A 287 -36.18 -2.14 -20.61
C LYS A 287 -37.47 -1.71 -19.90
N ASP A 288 -38.57 -2.43 -20.01
CA ASP A 288 -39.82 -2.09 -19.29
C ASP A 288 -39.68 -2.35 -17.77
N ILE A 289 -38.93 -3.39 -17.36
CA ILE A 289 -38.55 -3.65 -15.96
C ILE A 289 -37.60 -2.56 -15.41
N VAL A 290 -36.68 -2.06 -16.24
CA VAL A 290 -35.64 -1.07 -15.86
C VAL A 290 -36.17 0.37 -15.94
N TYR A 291 -37.03 0.67 -16.92
CA TYR A 291 -37.59 2.01 -17.19
C TYR A 291 -38.92 2.24 -16.46
N ARG A 292 -39.62 1.17 -16.04
CA ARG A 292 -40.68 1.21 -15.02
C ARG A 292 -40.44 0.14 -13.94
N LYS A 293 -39.84 0.53 -12.81
CA LYS A 293 -40.24 0.16 -11.43
C LYS A 293 -39.20 0.67 -10.42
N SER A 294 -39.62 0.76 -9.16
CA SER A 294 -39.09 1.57 -8.06
C SER A 294 -37.57 1.77 -7.99
N LEU A 295 -37.18 2.97 -7.54
CA LEU A 295 -35.81 3.35 -7.18
C LEU A 295 -35.09 2.25 -6.36
N TRP A 296 -35.85 1.52 -5.55
CA TRP A 296 -35.39 0.38 -4.74
C TRP A 296 -34.78 -0.78 -5.57
N TRP A 297 -35.39 -1.18 -6.69
CA TRP A 297 -34.84 -2.24 -7.55
C TRP A 297 -33.55 -1.80 -8.24
N SER A 298 -33.41 -0.52 -8.59
CA SER A 298 -32.17 0.02 -9.13
C SER A 298 -31.05 0.04 -8.09
N ILE A 299 -31.37 0.37 -6.84
CA ILE A 299 -30.39 0.28 -5.74
C ILE A 299 -29.91 -1.15 -5.58
N ILE A 300 -30.82 -2.14 -5.49
CA ILE A 300 -30.45 -3.55 -5.36
C ILE A 300 -29.57 -4.00 -6.53
N GLY A 301 -29.94 -3.65 -7.76
CA GLY A 301 -29.15 -3.97 -8.95
C GLY A 301 -27.73 -3.39 -8.89
N ILE A 302 -27.58 -2.17 -8.41
CA ILE A 302 -26.28 -1.52 -8.25
C ILE A 302 -25.45 -2.12 -7.13
N LEU A 303 -26.08 -2.49 -6.01
CA LEU A 303 -25.38 -3.18 -4.91
C LEU A 303 -24.83 -4.54 -5.38
N ILE A 304 -25.65 -5.32 -6.10
CA ILE A 304 -25.24 -6.61 -6.68
C ILE A 304 -24.12 -6.41 -7.70
N LEU A 305 -24.24 -5.38 -8.55
CA LEU A 305 -23.22 -5.03 -9.53
C LEU A 305 -21.90 -4.67 -8.84
N GLY A 306 -21.92 -3.75 -7.86
CA GLY A 306 -20.74 -3.35 -7.10
C GLY A 306 -20.06 -4.53 -6.40
N PHE A 307 -20.84 -5.41 -5.77
CA PHE A 307 -20.29 -6.63 -5.15
C PHE A 307 -19.63 -7.56 -6.17
N SER A 308 -20.30 -7.82 -7.29
CA SER A 308 -19.81 -8.71 -8.35
C SER A 308 -18.55 -8.18 -9.02
N VAL A 309 -18.46 -6.87 -9.18
CA VAL A 309 -17.31 -6.18 -9.75
C VAL A 309 -16.12 -6.26 -8.81
N ASN A 310 -16.31 -6.00 -7.52
CA ASN A 310 -15.24 -6.06 -6.52
C ASN A 310 -14.66 -7.48 -6.38
N LEU A 311 -15.46 -8.53 -6.60
CA LEU A 311 -14.95 -9.90 -6.68
C LEU A 311 -13.99 -10.11 -7.86
N VAL A 312 -14.28 -9.48 -9.01
CA VAL A 312 -13.41 -9.54 -10.19
C VAL A 312 -12.16 -8.69 -9.98
N GLU A 313 -12.30 -7.50 -9.39
CA GLU A 313 -11.19 -6.60 -9.07
C GLU A 313 -10.19 -7.22 -8.10
N LEU A 314 -10.69 -7.95 -7.09
CA LEU A 314 -9.85 -8.71 -6.17
C LEU A 314 -8.91 -9.64 -6.94
N ALA A 315 -9.39 -10.32 -7.99
CA ALA A 315 -8.53 -11.20 -8.79
C ALA A 315 -7.51 -10.44 -9.65
N CYS A 316 -7.82 -9.19 -10.03
CA CYS A 316 -6.93 -8.34 -10.83
C CYS A 316 -5.86 -7.60 -9.99
N SER A 317 -6.11 -7.37 -8.71
CA SER A 317 -5.31 -6.45 -7.87
C SER A 317 -5.01 -6.91 -6.44
N ALA A 318 -5.35 -8.16 -6.08
CA ALA A 318 -5.16 -8.71 -4.71
C ALA A 318 -3.74 -8.56 -4.14
N GLY A 319 -2.72 -8.40 -4.98
CA GLY A 319 -1.34 -8.15 -4.54
C GLY A 319 -1.21 -6.88 -3.70
N PHE A 320 -1.89 -5.79 -4.06
CA PHE A 320 -1.77 -4.51 -3.35
C PHE A 320 -2.35 -4.56 -1.93
N PRO A 321 -3.60 -5.02 -1.71
CA PRO A 321 -4.12 -5.22 -0.36
C PRO A 321 -3.32 -6.24 0.46
N ALA A 322 -2.82 -7.30 -0.17
CA ALA A 322 -2.05 -8.33 0.53
C ALA A 322 -0.75 -7.77 1.11
N VAL A 323 0.03 -7.07 0.29
CA VAL A 323 1.30 -6.44 0.71
C VAL A 323 1.03 -5.39 1.79
N TYR A 324 0.02 -4.54 1.58
CA TYR A 324 -0.28 -3.46 2.53
C TYR A 324 -0.80 -3.96 3.88
N THR A 325 -1.70 -4.96 3.90
CA THR A 325 -2.18 -5.57 5.14
C THR A 325 -1.06 -6.31 5.88
N GLN A 326 -0.08 -6.88 5.15
CA GLN A 326 1.11 -7.47 5.74
C GLN A 326 2.01 -6.42 6.41
N VAL A 327 2.25 -5.28 5.75
CA VAL A 327 2.99 -4.15 6.34
C VAL A 327 2.31 -3.66 7.62
N LEU A 328 0.98 -3.47 7.60
CA LEU A 328 0.19 -3.09 8.78
C LEU A 328 0.30 -4.11 9.93
N ALA A 329 0.34 -5.41 9.61
CA ALA A 329 0.46 -6.47 10.61
C ALA A 329 1.84 -6.44 11.31
N LEU A 330 2.91 -6.13 10.57
CA LEU A 330 4.28 -6.07 11.07
C LEU A 330 4.63 -4.74 11.76
N SER A 331 3.83 -3.70 11.56
CA SER A 331 4.06 -2.36 12.13
C SER A 331 3.73 -2.25 13.62
N GLY A 332 3.27 -3.33 14.27
CA GLY A 332 3.00 -3.33 15.72
C GLY A 332 1.81 -2.47 16.17
N LEU A 333 1.00 -1.98 15.24
CA LEU A 333 -0.11 -1.06 15.53
C LEU A 333 -1.27 -1.76 16.24
N PRO A 334 -2.02 -1.04 17.11
CA PRO A 334 -3.27 -1.51 17.66
C PRO A 334 -4.32 -1.71 16.54
N MET A 335 -5.31 -2.56 16.80
CA MET A 335 -6.26 -3.01 15.79
C MET A 335 -7.08 -1.88 15.14
N TRP A 336 -7.45 -0.84 15.91
CA TRP A 336 -8.22 0.29 15.41
C TRP A 336 -7.41 1.17 14.42
N GLU A 337 -6.10 1.34 14.65
CA GLU A 337 -5.22 2.08 13.73
C GLU A 337 -5.09 1.34 12.40
N ARG A 338 -5.02 0.00 12.42
CA ARG A 338 -4.99 -0.81 11.20
C ARG A 338 -6.24 -0.58 10.37
N TYR A 339 -7.42 -0.59 10.99
CA TYR A 339 -8.68 -0.31 10.28
C TYR A 339 -8.76 1.13 9.78
N LEU A 340 -8.21 2.11 10.51
CA LEU A 340 -8.12 3.49 10.05
C LEU A 340 -7.25 3.62 8.81
N TYR A 341 -6.08 2.97 8.80
CA TYR A 341 -5.20 2.91 7.64
C TYR A 341 -5.82 2.16 6.45
N MET A 342 -6.60 1.09 6.70
CA MET A 342 -7.39 0.44 5.65
C MET A 342 -8.47 1.38 5.11
N ALA A 343 -9.18 2.12 5.97
CA ALA A 343 -10.16 3.10 5.50
C ALA A 343 -9.50 4.21 4.67
N GLY A 344 -8.32 4.69 5.09
CA GLY A 344 -7.50 5.63 4.32
C GLY A 344 -7.13 5.07 2.95
N TYR A 345 -6.73 3.81 2.89
CA TYR A 345 -6.43 3.11 1.63
C TYR A 345 -7.63 3.16 0.68
N ILE A 346 -8.83 2.83 1.16
CA ILE A 346 -10.06 2.80 0.36
C ILE A 346 -10.39 4.18 -0.22
N ILE A 347 -10.13 5.25 0.52
CA ILE A 347 -10.37 6.62 0.04
C ILE A 347 -9.51 6.90 -1.19
N PHE A 348 -8.22 6.53 -1.16
CA PHE A 348 -7.32 6.74 -2.31
C PHE A 348 -7.60 5.76 -3.45
N TYR A 349 -7.98 4.52 -3.14
CA TYR A 349 -8.40 3.52 -4.10
C TYR A 349 -9.67 3.92 -4.87
N MET A 350 -10.65 4.56 -4.22
CA MET A 350 -11.89 5.02 -4.88
C MET A 350 -11.75 6.40 -5.51
N LEU A 351 -10.60 7.07 -5.35
CA LEU A 351 -10.45 8.48 -5.72
C LEU A 351 -10.55 8.70 -7.23
N ASP A 352 -9.92 7.84 -8.03
CA ASP A 352 -9.95 7.93 -9.49
C ASP A 352 -11.35 7.63 -10.04
N ASP A 353 -12.04 6.63 -9.48
CA ASP A 353 -13.45 6.33 -9.78
C ASP A 353 -14.36 7.53 -9.49
N MET A 354 -14.19 8.17 -8.33
CA MET A 354 -14.92 9.38 -7.98
C MET A 354 -14.64 10.52 -8.97
N VAL A 355 -13.38 10.73 -9.35
CA VAL A 355 -12.99 11.77 -10.30
C VAL A 355 -13.61 11.51 -11.68
N VAL A 356 -13.46 10.30 -12.22
CA VAL A 356 -13.99 9.94 -13.53
C VAL A 356 -15.51 9.99 -13.53
N PHE A 357 -16.18 9.48 -12.48
CA PHE A 357 -17.63 9.59 -12.32
C PHE A 357 -18.09 11.05 -12.33
N VAL A 358 -17.49 11.92 -11.49
CA VAL A 358 -17.88 13.33 -11.42
C VAL A 358 -17.65 14.04 -12.75
N LEU A 359 -16.50 13.82 -13.40
CA LEU A 359 -16.19 14.38 -14.72
C LEU A 359 -17.21 13.93 -15.77
N ALA A 360 -17.54 12.64 -15.81
CA ALA A 360 -18.54 12.10 -16.72
C ALA A 360 -19.91 12.73 -16.48
N MET A 361 -20.36 12.77 -15.23
CA MET A 361 -21.68 13.29 -14.83
C MET A 361 -21.83 14.80 -15.08
N MET A 362 -20.75 15.57 -15.01
CA MET A 362 -20.75 17.01 -15.27
C MET A 362 -20.62 17.34 -16.76
N THR A 363 -19.83 16.55 -17.50
CA THR A 363 -19.40 16.86 -18.88
C THR A 363 -20.29 16.22 -19.94
N LEU A 364 -20.80 15.01 -19.69
CA LEU A 364 -21.61 14.26 -20.65
C LEU A 364 -23.08 14.68 -20.54
N LYS A 365 -23.37 15.91 -20.98
CA LYS A 365 -24.72 16.46 -20.90
C LYS A 365 -25.64 16.17 -22.08
N SER A 366 -25.15 15.71 -23.24
CA SER A 366 -26.05 15.50 -24.42
C SER A 366 -25.34 15.03 -25.69
N LYS A 367 -24.28 14.24 -25.62
CA LYS A 367 -23.75 13.55 -26.81
C LYS A 367 -23.63 12.07 -26.50
N VAL A 368 -24.62 11.31 -26.94
CA VAL A 368 -24.46 9.88 -27.20
C VAL A 368 -23.15 9.75 -27.96
N ILE A 369 -22.18 9.10 -27.33
CA ILE A 369 -20.85 8.84 -27.91
C ILE A 369 -21.11 8.31 -29.32
N GLY A 370 -20.60 9.02 -30.33
CA GLY A 370 -20.91 8.72 -31.73
C GLY A 370 -20.67 7.25 -32.02
N THR A 371 -21.51 6.63 -32.85
CA THR A 371 -21.47 5.19 -33.16
C THR A 371 -20.10 4.68 -33.58
N LYS A 372 -19.26 5.55 -34.15
CA LYS A 372 -17.84 5.30 -34.46
C LYS A 372 -16.96 5.17 -33.21
N TYR A 373 -17.08 6.08 -32.25
CA TYR A 373 -16.34 6.02 -30.98
C TYR A 373 -16.74 4.81 -30.14
N ALA A 374 -18.03 4.46 -30.10
CA ALA A 374 -18.50 3.26 -29.43
C ALA A 374 -17.93 1.97 -30.06
N LYS A 375 -17.76 1.96 -31.39
CA LYS A 375 -17.15 0.84 -32.14
C LYS A 375 -15.67 0.65 -31.78
N TYR A 376 -14.89 1.73 -31.72
CA TYR A 376 -13.48 1.66 -31.30
C TYR A 376 -13.33 1.38 -29.80
N ALA A 377 -14.19 1.95 -28.95
CA ALA A 377 -14.19 1.67 -27.52
C ALA A 377 -14.47 0.19 -27.22
N ASN A 378 -15.42 -0.43 -27.92
CA ASN A 378 -15.70 -1.87 -27.79
C ASN A 378 -14.52 -2.75 -28.27
N LEU A 379 -13.81 -2.34 -29.33
CA LEU A 379 -12.61 -3.05 -29.77
C LEU A 379 -11.51 -2.97 -28.71
N VAL A 380 -11.21 -1.76 -28.24
CA VAL A 380 -10.14 -1.52 -27.26
C VAL A 380 -10.46 -2.22 -25.94
N GLY A 381 -11.71 -2.12 -25.46
CA GLY A 381 -12.17 -2.83 -24.28
C GLY A 381 -12.16 -4.34 -24.43
N GLY A 382 -12.64 -4.86 -25.56
CA GLY A 382 -12.55 -6.28 -25.87
C GLY A 382 -11.12 -6.80 -25.90
N ALA A 383 -10.20 -6.04 -26.52
CA ALA A 383 -8.78 -6.39 -26.61
C ALA A 383 -8.12 -6.40 -25.23
N LEU A 384 -8.36 -5.38 -24.42
CA LEU A 384 -7.81 -5.28 -23.07
C LEU A 384 -8.34 -6.39 -22.16
N ILE A 385 -9.66 -6.66 -22.16
CA ILE A 385 -10.25 -7.75 -21.37
C ILE A 385 -9.69 -9.10 -21.82
N PHE A 386 -9.51 -9.31 -23.13
CA PHE A 386 -8.92 -10.55 -23.66
C PHE A 386 -7.46 -10.73 -23.22
N ILE A 387 -6.64 -9.69 -23.35
CA ILE A 387 -5.22 -9.71 -22.95
C ILE A 387 -5.10 -9.92 -21.43
N LEU A 388 -5.91 -9.23 -20.63
CA LEU A 388 -5.94 -9.42 -19.17
C LEU A 388 -6.35 -10.85 -18.81
N GLY A 389 -7.36 -11.40 -19.49
CA GLY A 389 -7.77 -12.80 -19.29
C GLY A 389 -6.64 -13.79 -19.57
N LEU A 390 -5.88 -13.59 -20.66
CA LEU A 390 -4.71 -14.42 -20.97
C LEU A 390 -3.61 -14.25 -19.92
N LEU A 391 -3.32 -13.03 -19.47
CA LEU A 391 -2.33 -12.78 -18.43
C LEU A 391 -2.71 -13.45 -17.10
N LEU A 392 -3.99 -13.39 -16.69
CA LEU A 392 -4.48 -14.06 -15.48
C LEU A 392 -4.32 -15.59 -15.52
N ILE A 393 -4.39 -16.20 -16.71
CA ILE A 393 -4.21 -17.65 -16.89
C ILE A 393 -2.72 -18.03 -16.98
N PHE A 394 -1.94 -17.35 -17.83
CA PHE A 394 -0.61 -17.81 -18.22
C PHE A 394 0.55 -17.08 -17.51
N LYS A 395 0.38 -15.81 -17.14
CA LYS A 395 1.44 -14.96 -16.55
C LYS A 395 0.86 -14.02 -15.46
N PRO A 396 0.31 -14.60 -14.38
CA PRO A 396 -0.35 -13.81 -13.33
C PRO A 396 0.63 -12.94 -12.52
N GLU A 397 1.91 -13.31 -12.52
CA GLU A 397 3.01 -12.56 -11.88
C GLU A 397 3.10 -11.12 -12.39
N TRP A 398 2.73 -10.88 -13.66
CA TRP A 398 2.76 -9.54 -14.28
C TRP A 398 1.64 -8.63 -13.78
N LEU A 399 0.60 -9.20 -13.15
CA LEU A 399 -0.56 -8.46 -12.65
C LEU A 399 -0.55 -8.37 -11.13
N MET A 400 -0.10 -9.42 -10.44
CA MET A 400 -0.23 -9.52 -8.99
C MET A 400 1.03 -9.08 -8.23
N PHE A 401 2.13 -8.78 -8.93
CA PHE A 401 3.41 -8.29 -8.34
C PHE A 401 3.88 -9.11 -7.12
N THR A 402 3.64 -10.43 -7.15
CA THR A 402 4.04 -11.39 -6.10
C THR A 402 5.46 -11.88 -6.26
#